data_AF-A0A453CL04-F1
#
_entry.id   AF-A0A453CL04-F1
#
_cell.length_a   1.000
_cell.length_b   1.000
_cell.length_c   1.000
_cell.angle_alpha   90.00
_cell.angle_beta   90.00
_cell.angle_gamma   90.00
#
_symmetry.space_group_name_H-M   'P 1'
#
loop_
_entity.id
_entity.type
_entity.pdbx_description
1 polymer ?
#
loop_
_entity_poly.entity_id
_entity_poly.type
_entity_poly.pdbx_seq_one_letter_code
_entity_poly.pdbx_strand_id
1 'polypeptide(L)'
;SPASASTHGWVPERSPDWMDSLRQFFSETPEAAVGETGLDKGSHGKTIDFGEQVEVFERQLELAKELEKPVSVHCVRAFGDLLEILKRTGPFPAGVLLHSYLGSAEMVPGLANLGCYFSLSGFLTGLKSTKAKKMLKAIPLDRILLETDAPDAVPRRLPLQKNP
;
A
#
# COMPACT_ATOMS: atom_id res chain seq x y z
N SER A 1 8.13 5.33 14.15
CA SER A 1 7.81 5.32 12.71
C SER A 1 7.87 6.74 12.19
N PRO A 2 8.43 6.99 11.00
CA PRO A 2 8.18 8.27 10.35
C PRO A 2 6.68 8.43 10.16
N ALA A 3 6.17 9.65 10.36
CA ALA A 3 4.79 9.97 10.06
C ALA A 3 4.56 9.83 8.54
N SER A 4 3.35 9.48 8.13
CA SER A 4 2.93 9.56 6.73
C SER A 4 1.78 10.56 6.63
N ALA A 5 1.65 11.21 5.47
CA ALA A 5 0.51 12.08 5.20
C ALA A 5 -0.08 11.78 3.82
N SER A 6 -1.41 11.77 3.78
CA SER A 6 -2.19 11.58 2.56
C SER A 6 -3.59 12.11 2.76
N THR A 7 -4.29 12.26 1.64
CA THR A 7 -5.73 12.04 1.62
C THR A 7 -5.93 10.60 1.16
N HIS A 8 -6.49 9.72 2.00
CA HIS A 8 -6.80 8.37 1.53
C HIS A 8 -7.76 8.46 0.34
N GLY A 9 -7.59 7.60 -0.68
CA GLY A 9 -8.51 7.51 -1.83
C GLY A 9 -9.97 7.16 -1.45
N TRP A 10 -10.21 6.80 -0.19
CA TRP A 10 -11.50 6.49 0.41
C TRP A 10 -12.20 7.68 1.06
N VAL A 11 -11.57 8.85 1.12
CA VAL A 11 -12.14 10.02 1.80
C VAL A 11 -13.12 10.71 0.83
N PRO A 12 -14.44 10.67 1.09
CA PRO A 12 -15.46 11.19 0.17
C PRO A 12 -15.41 12.72 0.04
N GLU A 13 -14.92 13.42 1.05
CA GLU A 13 -14.84 14.87 1.07
C GLU A 13 -13.40 15.32 1.26
N ARG A 14 -12.89 16.03 0.27
CA ARG A 14 -11.56 16.64 0.32
C ARG A 14 -11.72 18.16 0.21
N SER A 15 -10.95 18.89 1.00
CA SER A 15 -10.91 20.35 0.84
C SER A 15 -10.39 20.69 -0.56
N PRO A 16 -10.84 21.78 -1.21
CA PRO A 16 -10.37 22.14 -2.56
C PRO A 16 -8.85 22.31 -2.67
N ASP A 17 -8.19 22.63 -1.56
CA ASP A 17 -6.76 22.92 -1.38
C ASP A 17 -5.98 21.75 -0.75
N TRP A 18 -6.54 20.54 -0.74
CA TRP A 18 -5.93 19.38 -0.05
C TRP A 18 -4.49 19.08 -0.53
N MET A 19 -4.18 19.32 -1.81
CA MET A 19 -2.82 19.16 -2.35
C MET A 19 -1.85 20.18 -1.76
N ASP A 20 -2.27 21.42 -1.60
CA ASP A 20 -1.43 22.49 -1.03
C ASP A 20 -1.18 22.22 0.46
N SER A 21 -2.21 21.74 1.16
CA SER A 21 -2.09 21.28 2.56
C SER A 21 -1.08 20.15 2.71
N LEU A 22 -1.09 19.16 1.80
CA LEU A 22 -0.09 18.08 1.82
C LEU A 22 1.33 18.61 1.54
N ARG A 23 1.49 19.51 0.57
CA ARG A 23 2.79 20.14 0.27
C ARG A 23 3.32 20.90 1.49
N GLN A 24 2.47 21.68 2.15
CA GLN A 24 2.84 22.37 3.37
C GLN A 24 3.27 21.38 4.46
N PHE A 25 2.49 20.33 4.70
CA PHE A 25 2.83 19.31 5.69
C PHE A 25 4.21 18.70 5.43
N PHE A 26 4.51 18.34 4.17
CA PHE A 26 5.81 17.76 3.81
C PHE A 26 6.97 18.76 3.92
N SER A 27 6.71 20.06 3.79
CA SER A 27 7.72 21.10 4.05
C SER A 27 8.08 21.18 5.54
N GLU A 28 7.11 20.95 6.43
CA GLU A 28 7.28 20.95 7.89
C GLU A 28 7.78 19.60 8.42
N THR A 29 7.61 18.53 7.65
CA THR A 29 7.97 17.14 8.00
C THR A 29 8.78 16.45 6.89
N PRO A 30 10.03 16.88 6.64
CA PRO A 30 10.83 16.39 5.53
C PRO A 30 11.14 14.87 5.58
N GLU A 31 11.06 14.24 6.75
CA GLU A 31 11.25 12.79 6.92
C GLU A 31 9.98 11.96 6.67
N ALA A 32 8.82 12.61 6.49
CA ALA A 32 7.55 11.92 6.28
C ALA A 32 7.45 11.29 4.89
N ALA A 33 6.75 10.16 4.81
CA ALA A 33 6.42 9.46 3.56
C ALA A 33 5.06 9.91 3.01
N VAL A 34 4.85 9.75 1.71
CA VAL A 34 3.52 9.95 1.09
C VAL A 34 2.67 8.72 1.38
N GLY A 35 1.45 8.92 1.87
CA GLY A 35 0.51 7.83 2.11
C GLY A 35 -0.14 7.85 3.49
N GLU A 36 -1.05 6.93 3.77
CA GLU A 36 -1.43 5.83 2.88
C GLU A 36 -2.39 6.28 1.76
N THR A 37 -2.12 5.85 0.52
CA THR A 37 -2.92 6.15 -0.69
C THR A 37 -3.05 4.90 -1.56
N GLY A 38 -4.00 4.81 -2.49
CA GLY A 38 -4.11 3.63 -3.37
C GLY A 38 -5.52 3.27 -3.80
N LEU A 39 -5.77 1.97 -4.00
CA LEU A 39 -6.93 1.42 -4.71
C LEU A 39 -7.63 0.28 -3.94
N ASP A 40 -8.96 0.30 -3.82
CA ASP A 40 -9.75 -0.62 -2.98
C ASP A 40 -11.11 -0.83 -3.66
N LYS A 41 -11.23 -1.99 -4.31
CA LYS A 41 -12.48 -2.50 -4.87
C LYS A 41 -13.23 -3.38 -3.87
N GLY A 42 -12.84 -3.36 -2.59
CA GLY A 42 -13.44 -4.03 -1.45
C GLY A 42 -14.64 -3.29 -0.89
N SER A 43 -15.10 -3.69 0.30
CA SER A 43 -16.34 -3.15 0.89
C SER A 43 -16.23 -1.69 1.30
N HIS A 44 -15.08 -1.27 1.83
CA HIS A 44 -14.88 0.12 2.24
C HIS A 44 -14.70 1.03 1.03
N GLY A 45 -13.92 0.58 0.04
CA GLY A 45 -13.61 1.44 -1.10
C GLY A 45 -14.70 1.63 -2.14
N LYS A 46 -15.69 0.72 -2.19
CA LYS A 46 -16.86 0.86 -3.08
C LYS A 46 -17.78 2.05 -2.77
N THR A 47 -17.54 2.75 -1.67
CA THR A 47 -18.28 3.98 -1.33
C THR A 47 -17.83 5.18 -2.18
N ILE A 48 -16.66 5.10 -2.82
CA ILE A 48 -16.07 6.13 -3.68
C ILE A 48 -15.98 5.61 -5.11
N ASP A 49 -16.22 6.48 -6.10
CA ASP A 49 -16.04 6.12 -7.50
C ASP A 49 -14.59 5.64 -7.75
N PHE A 50 -14.43 4.57 -8.53
CA PHE A 50 -13.11 4.01 -8.75
C PHE A 50 -12.20 4.95 -9.57
N GLY A 51 -12.77 5.74 -10.48
CA GLY A 51 -12.05 6.76 -11.22
C GLY A 51 -11.52 7.87 -10.30
N GLU A 52 -12.31 8.26 -9.31
CA GLU A 52 -11.88 9.22 -8.28
C GLU A 52 -10.71 8.69 -7.43
N GLN A 53 -10.74 7.41 -7.05
CA GLN A 53 -9.61 6.76 -6.36
C GLN A 53 -8.34 6.80 -7.21
N VAL A 54 -8.47 6.48 -8.50
CA VAL A 54 -7.34 6.50 -9.45
C VAL A 54 -6.78 7.91 -9.58
N GLU A 55 -7.63 8.92 -9.74
CA GLU A 55 -7.19 10.32 -9.86
C GLU A 55 -6.41 10.79 -8.62
N VAL A 56 -6.94 10.53 -7.42
CA VAL A 56 -6.29 10.91 -6.15
C VAL A 56 -4.98 10.16 -5.97
N PHE A 57 -4.95 8.87 -6.30
CA PHE A 57 -3.77 8.04 -6.20
C PHE A 57 -2.67 8.54 -7.14
N GLU A 58 -2.99 8.81 -8.42
CA GLU A 58 -2.03 9.34 -9.39
C GLU A 58 -1.47 10.69 -8.97
N ARG A 59 -2.32 11.62 -8.47
CA ARG A 59 -1.84 12.92 -7.97
C ARG A 59 -0.85 12.79 -6.81
N GLN A 60 -1.07 11.83 -5.90
CA GLN A 60 -0.14 11.59 -4.79
C GLN A 60 1.14 10.86 -5.23
N LEU A 61 1.07 9.99 -6.25
CA LEU A 61 2.26 9.41 -6.87
C LEU A 61 3.13 10.48 -7.53
N GLU A 62 2.51 11.44 -8.24
CA GLU A 62 3.23 12.60 -8.80
C GLU A 62 3.88 13.45 -7.70
N LEU A 63 3.13 13.77 -6.63
CA LEU A 63 3.67 14.50 -5.48
C LEU A 63 4.87 13.78 -4.84
N ALA A 64 4.79 12.46 -4.69
CA ALA A 64 5.88 11.68 -4.14
C ALA A 64 7.15 11.71 -5.00
N LYS A 65 7.00 11.70 -6.33
CA LYS A 65 8.12 11.86 -7.25
C LYS A 65 8.73 13.26 -7.15
N GLU A 66 7.88 14.30 -7.17
CA GLU A 66 8.33 15.69 -7.06
C GLU A 66 9.11 15.95 -5.77
N LEU A 67 8.72 15.30 -4.66
CA LEU A 67 9.35 15.45 -3.35
C LEU A 67 10.44 14.40 -3.08
N GLU A 68 10.71 13.48 -4.02
CA GLU A 68 11.62 12.34 -3.86
C GLU A 68 11.35 11.50 -2.60
N LYS A 69 10.07 11.28 -2.30
CA LYS A 69 9.61 10.58 -1.08
C LYS A 69 9.13 9.15 -1.37
N PRO A 70 9.32 8.21 -0.43
CA PRO A 70 8.70 6.89 -0.53
C PRO A 70 7.17 7.01 -0.44
N VAL A 71 6.46 6.05 -1.05
CA VAL A 71 4.99 5.98 -1.01
C VAL A 71 4.53 4.71 -0.29
N SER A 72 3.66 4.85 0.71
CA SER A 72 2.90 3.75 1.29
C SER A 72 1.58 3.57 0.56
N VAL A 73 1.37 2.39 -0.01
CA VAL A 73 0.26 2.06 -0.93
C VAL A 73 -0.66 1.01 -0.34
N HIS A 74 -1.94 1.39 -0.21
CA HIS A 74 -3.07 0.49 0.04
C HIS A 74 -3.50 -0.18 -1.26
N CYS A 75 -3.72 -1.49 -1.25
CA CYS A 75 -4.34 -2.14 -2.39
C CYS A 75 -5.23 -3.34 -2.03
N VAL A 76 -6.52 -3.23 -2.34
CA VAL A 76 -7.51 -4.29 -2.12
C VAL A 76 -8.24 -4.59 -3.42
N ARG A 77 -8.06 -5.82 -3.93
CA ARG A 77 -8.73 -6.35 -5.13
C ARG A 77 -8.50 -5.50 -6.41
N ALA A 78 -7.44 -4.70 -6.45
CA ALA A 78 -7.10 -3.80 -7.57
C ALA A 78 -5.62 -3.90 -7.99
N PHE A 79 -4.93 -5.02 -7.70
CA PHE A 79 -3.49 -5.16 -7.97
C PHE A 79 -3.12 -5.07 -9.45
N GLY A 80 -4.01 -5.48 -10.36
CA GLY A 80 -3.82 -5.32 -11.80
C GLY A 80 -3.79 -3.85 -12.21
N ASP A 81 -4.78 -3.08 -11.73
CA ASP A 81 -4.85 -1.62 -11.96
C ASP A 81 -3.63 -0.92 -11.35
N LEU A 82 -3.27 -1.29 -10.11
CA LEU A 82 -2.08 -0.78 -9.44
C LEU A 82 -0.81 -1.00 -10.26
N LEU A 83 -0.60 -2.22 -10.77
CA LEU A 83 0.58 -2.55 -11.56
C LEU A 83 0.67 -1.67 -12.82
N GLU A 84 -0.44 -1.50 -13.53
CA GLU A 84 -0.46 -0.68 -14.75
C GLU A 84 -0.25 0.81 -14.46
N ILE A 85 -0.82 1.34 -13.37
CA ILE A 85 -0.57 2.72 -12.94
C ILE A 85 0.90 2.91 -12.58
N LEU A 86 1.49 2.03 -11.76
CA LEU A 86 2.90 2.14 -11.37
C LEU A 86 3.85 2.03 -12.56
N LYS A 87 3.55 1.19 -13.55
CA LYS A 87 4.32 1.12 -14.81
C LYS A 87 4.30 2.43 -15.59
N ARG A 88 3.12 3.06 -15.69
CA ARG A 88 2.93 4.30 -16.46
C ARG A 88 3.51 5.53 -15.75
N THR A 89 3.41 5.57 -14.43
CA THR A 89 3.72 6.77 -13.62
C THR A 89 5.12 6.75 -13.03
N GLY A 90 5.76 5.58 -12.91
CA GLY A 90 7.12 5.45 -12.41
C GLY A 90 8.19 6.09 -13.34
N PRO A 91 9.48 6.02 -12.94
CA PRO A 91 10.01 5.28 -11.79
C PRO A 91 9.80 5.97 -10.44
N PHE A 92 9.94 5.21 -9.36
CA PHE A 92 9.84 5.68 -7.97
C PHE A 92 11.14 5.35 -7.20
N PRO A 93 12.22 6.14 -7.38
CA PRO A 93 13.54 5.81 -6.83
C PRO A 93 13.56 5.77 -5.29
N ALA A 94 12.72 6.57 -4.63
CA ALA A 94 12.56 6.55 -3.18
C ALA A 94 11.81 5.31 -2.65
N GLY A 95 11.23 4.51 -3.54
CA GLY A 95 10.57 3.24 -3.22
C GLY A 95 9.05 3.34 -3.07
N VAL A 96 8.41 2.19 -3.29
CA VAL A 96 6.97 2.00 -3.09
C VAL A 96 6.78 0.85 -2.11
N LEU A 97 6.10 1.12 -1.00
CA LEU A 97 5.72 0.13 -0.02
C LEU A 97 4.29 -0.31 -0.27
N LEU A 98 4.09 -1.58 -0.61
CA LEU A 98 2.76 -2.19 -0.60
C LEU A 98 2.43 -2.62 0.82
N HIS A 99 1.68 -1.78 1.51
CA HIS A 99 1.20 -2.03 2.86
C HIS A 99 0.25 -3.24 2.87
N SER A 100 0.36 -4.06 3.90
CA SER A 100 -0.54 -5.17 4.23
C SER A 100 -0.82 -6.06 3.01
N TYR A 101 0.25 -6.48 2.32
CA TYR A 101 0.15 -7.15 1.03
C TYR A 101 -0.54 -8.51 1.14
N LEU A 102 -1.73 -8.62 0.55
CA LEU A 102 -2.53 -9.86 0.47
C LEU A 102 -2.85 -10.25 -0.98
N GLY A 103 -2.07 -9.75 -1.93
CA GLY A 103 -2.18 -10.03 -3.36
C GLY A 103 -1.92 -11.49 -3.74
N SER A 104 -1.86 -11.77 -5.04
CA SER A 104 -1.55 -13.11 -5.53
C SER A 104 -0.04 -13.24 -5.79
N ALA A 105 0.49 -14.46 -5.71
CA ALA A 105 1.92 -14.72 -5.95
C ALA A 105 2.35 -14.29 -7.37
N GLU A 106 1.42 -14.34 -8.32
CA GLU A 106 1.62 -13.99 -9.73
C GLU A 106 1.85 -12.49 -9.94
N MET A 107 1.34 -11.63 -9.05
CA MET A 107 1.55 -10.18 -9.15
C MET A 107 2.93 -9.75 -8.64
N VAL A 108 3.54 -10.55 -7.76
CA VAL A 108 4.77 -10.18 -7.05
C VAL A 108 5.94 -9.88 -8.00
N PRO A 109 6.25 -10.69 -9.03
CA PRO A 109 7.37 -10.40 -9.92
C PRO A 109 7.23 -9.04 -10.64
N GLY A 110 6.02 -8.72 -11.11
CA GLY A 110 5.76 -7.44 -11.79
C GLY A 110 5.96 -6.26 -10.86
N LEU A 111 5.45 -6.35 -9.63
CA LEU A 111 5.58 -5.29 -8.62
C LEU A 111 7.02 -5.16 -8.10
N ALA A 112 7.71 -6.28 -7.86
CA ALA A 112 9.10 -6.30 -7.42
C ALA A 112 10.05 -5.72 -8.48
N ASN A 113 9.80 -5.98 -9.77
CA ASN A 113 10.56 -5.40 -10.88
C ASN A 113 10.42 -3.87 -10.96
N LEU A 114 9.32 -3.31 -10.45
CA LEU A 114 9.12 -1.86 -10.32
C LEU A 114 9.75 -1.28 -9.04
N GLY A 115 10.47 -2.09 -8.27
CA GLY A 115 11.15 -1.63 -7.05
C GLY A 115 10.27 -1.67 -5.80
N CYS A 116 9.08 -2.30 -5.84
CA CYS A 116 8.20 -2.35 -4.67
C CYS A 116 8.76 -3.20 -3.51
N TYR A 117 8.40 -2.80 -2.29
CA TYR A 117 8.52 -3.56 -1.05
C TYR A 117 7.14 -4.07 -0.63
N PHE A 118 7.10 -5.15 0.15
CA PHE A 118 5.87 -5.83 0.55
C PHE A 118 5.84 -5.94 2.06
N SER A 119 4.95 -5.17 2.69
CA SER A 119 4.72 -5.31 4.13
C SER A 119 3.70 -6.41 4.41
N LEU A 120 3.89 -7.11 5.52
CA LEU A 120 3.02 -8.19 5.97
C LEU A 120 2.48 -7.88 7.36
N SER A 121 1.16 -7.87 7.48
CA SER A 121 0.42 -7.64 8.73
C SER A 121 -0.20 -8.93 9.28
N GLY A 122 -0.89 -8.84 10.42
CA GLY A 122 -1.62 -9.96 11.00
C GLY A 122 -2.75 -10.49 10.12
N PHE A 123 -3.24 -9.74 9.12
CA PHE A 123 -4.22 -10.25 8.15
C PHE A 123 -3.70 -11.43 7.34
N LEU A 124 -2.37 -11.60 7.21
CA LEU A 124 -1.74 -12.76 6.61
C LEU A 124 -2.24 -14.07 7.23
N THR A 125 -2.52 -14.07 8.55
CA THR A 125 -3.02 -15.25 9.28
C THR A 125 -4.45 -15.65 8.91
N GLY A 126 -5.20 -14.76 8.24
CA GLY A 126 -6.53 -15.04 7.70
C GLY A 126 -6.50 -15.68 6.31
N LEU A 127 -5.37 -15.68 5.60
CA LEU A 127 -5.25 -16.28 4.28
C LEU A 127 -5.26 -17.81 4.35
N LYS A 128 -5.81 -18.45 3.30
CA LYS A 128 -5.61 -19.89 3.09
C LYS A 128 -4.11 -20.19 3.07
N SER A 129 -3.68 -21.19 3.85
CA SER A 129 -2.26 -21.52 4.02
C SER A 129 -1.52 -21.76 2.70
N THR A 130 -2.19 -22.37 1.71
CA THR A 130 -1.64 -22.58 0.36
C THR A 130 -1.39 -21.27 -0.39
N LYS A 131 -2.32 -20.29 -0.29
CA LYS A 131 -2.15 -18.96 -0.87
C LYS A 131 -1.01 -18.21 -0.16
N ALA A 132 -1.02 -18.17 1.17
CA ALA A 132 0.00 -17.48 1.96
C ALA A 132 1.40 -18.01 1.64
N LYS A 133 1.59 -19.34 1.64
CA LYS A 133 2.89 -19.95 1.31
C LYS A 133 3.37 -19.62 -0.10
N LYS A 134 2.49 -19.64 -1.11
CA LYS A 134 2.84 -19.28 -2.48
C LYS A 134 3.25 -17.81 -2.59
N MET A 135 2.45 -16.92 -1.99
CA MET A 135 2.71 -15.49 -1.96
C MET A 135 4.05 -15.17 -1.30
N LEU A 136 4.29 -15.67 -0.09
CA LEU A 136 5.53 -15.46 0.65
C LEU A 136 6.77 -15.95 -0.10
N LYS A 137 6.68 -17.10 -0.78
CA LYS A 137 7.79 -17.64 -1.58
C LYS A 137 8.11 -16.82 -2.84
N ALA A 138 7.14 -16.05 -3.34
CA ALA A 138 7.34 -15.23 -4.53
C ALA A 138 8.01 -13.89 -4.20
N ILE A 139 7.92 -13.42 -2.95
CA ILE A 139 8.48 -12.13 -2.53
C ILE A 139 10.00 -12.28 -2.32
N PRO A 140 10.84 -11.45 -2.95
CA PRO A 140 12.27 -11.41 -2.67
C PRO A 140 12.53 -11.08 -1.19
N LEU A 141 13.44 -11.81 -0.54
CA LEU A 141 13.67 -11.70 0.90
C LEU A 141 14.13 -10.29 1.33
N ASP A 142 14.87 -9.59 0.47
CA ASP A 142 15.34 -8.22 0.65
C ASP A 142 14.24 -7.15 0.49
N ARG A 143 13.01 -7.58 0.17
CA ARG A 143 11.85 -6.71 -0.07
C ARG A 143 10.68 -6.97 0.87
N ILE A 144 10.86 -7.82 1.88
CA ILE A 144 9.83 -8.11 2.89
C ILE A 144 9.97 -7.14 4.05
N LEU A 145 8.85 -6.53 4.44
CA LEU A 145 8.72 -5.75 5.67
C LEU A 145 7.61 -6.35 6.55
N LEU A 146 7.64 -6.01 7.83
CA LEU A 146 6.64 -6.43 8.81
C LEU A 146 5.98 -5.21 9.41
N GLU A 147 4.68 -5.30 9.64
CA GLU A 147 3.92 -4.28 10.34
C GLU A 147 2.82 -4.91 11.19
N THR A 148 2.26 -4.11 12.10
CA THR A 148 1.14 -4.56 12.93
C THR A 148 -0.21 -4.26 12.29
N ASP A 149 -0.31 -3.17 11.53
CA ASP A 149 -1.58 -2.64 10.99
C ASP A 149 -2.67 -2.60 12.08
N ALA A 150 -2.25 -2.17 13.28
CA ALA A 150 -3.10 -2.07 14.45
C ALA A 150 -4.00 -0.82 14.34
N PRO A 151 -5.26 -0.90 14.79
CA PRO A 151 -5.84 -1.99 15.58
C PRO A 151 -6.48 -3.13 14.76
N ASP A 152 -6.50 -3.04 13.43
CA ASP A 152 -7.39 -3.86 12.60
C ASP A 152 -6.84 -5.25 12.29
N ALA A 153 -5.53 -5.38 12.03
CA ALA A 153 -4.92 -6.63 11.63
C ALA A 153 -4.50 -7.51 12.83
N VAL A 154 -5.40 -7.72 13.78
CA VAL A 154 -5.14 -8.62 14.92
C VAL A 154 -4.86 -10.05 14.39
N PRO A 155 -3.67 -10.63 14.65
CA PRO A 155 -3.36 -11.98 14.19
C PRO A 155 -4.38 -12.97 14.73
N ARG A 156 -4.91 -13.84 13.86
CA ARG A 156 -5.73 -14.96 14.30
C ARG A 156 -4.91 -15.82 15.24
N ARG A 157 -5.46 -16.11 16.42
CA ARG A 157 -4.86 -17.09 17.34
C ARG A 157 -4.72 -18.42 16.59
N LEU A 158 -3.50 -18.79 16.28
CA LEU A 158 -3.21 -20.17 15.88
C LEU A 158 -3.52 -21.05 17.10
N PRO A 159 -4.21 -22.19 16.94
CA PRO A 159 -4.29 -23.16 18.01
C PRO A 159 -2.85 -23.49 18.43
N LEU A 160 -2.57 -23.44 19.74
CA LEU A 160 -1.28 -23.87 20.26
C LEU A 160 -1.02 -25.27 19.71
N GLN A 161 0.04 -25.43 18.91
CA GLN A 161 0.51 -26.75 18.55
C GLN A 161 0.90 -27.43 19.87
N LYS A 162 0.14 -28.45 20.26
CA LYS A 162 0.65 -29.44 21.20
C LYS A 162 1.80 -30.12 20.46
N ASN A 163 3.04 -29.75 20.79
CA ASN A 163 4.18 -30.54 20.34
C ASN A 163 3.98 -31.98 20.86
N PRO A 164 4.15 -33.01 20.01
CA PRO A 164 4.19 -34.39 20.48
C PRO A 164 5.38 -34.63 21.41
#